data_AF-A0A0D7AK90-F1
#
_entry.id   AF-A0A0D7AK90-F1
#
_cell.length_a   1.000
_cell.length_b   1.000
_cell.length_c   1.000
_cell.angle_alpha   90.00
_cell.angle_beta   90.00
_cell.angle_gamma   90.00
#
_symmetry.space_group_name_H-M   'P 1'
#
loop_
_entity.id
_entity.type
_entity.pdbx_description
1 polymer ?
#
loop_
_entity_poly.entity_id
_entity_poly.type
_entity_poly.pdbx_seq_one_letter_code
_entity_poly.pdbx_strand_id
1 'polypeptide(L)'
;MSCLARLSILAVVILLLVESVLCEYALYSREPGIIKPARKAAKTRRTLRASDLKTSNYRKTASDAHSVGYAPSRDGRRIQSVASSSSKFNSLHADHIVEAQTVAKAMSNHGVSKSSSLMQFQSHPAVSDAKGILNSKNNLAFLDGKTNIAKGKLCAGQNCNSQNVGAARDYMRTHSAQAQSTSRQLQKTFDSHGLSGVSRDVRNAVNKDFSRGRRL
;
A
#
# COMPACT_ATOMS: atom_id res chain seq x y z
N MET A 1 47.23 -27.71 40.52
CA MET A 1 46.27 -27.48 39.42
C MET A 1 45.78 -28.83 38.93
N SER A 2 44.47 -29.08 39.07
CA SER A 2 43.85 -30.39 38.90
C SER A 2 43.79 -30.84 37.43
N CYS A 3 43.89 -32.15 37.20
CA CYS A 3 43.90 -32.81 35.89
C CYS A 3 42.68 -32.40 35.00
N LEU A 4 41.57 -32.03 35.62
CA LEU A 4 40.34 -31.55 34.97
C LEU A 4 40.51 -30.21 34.22
N ALA A 5 41.39 -29.31 34.67
CA ALA A 5 41.62 -28.03 34.01
C ALA A 5 42.47 -28.16 32.72
N ARG A 6 43.25 -29.24 32.58
CA ARG A 6 44.06 -29.49 31.38
C ARG A 6 43.24 -30.13 30.25
N LEU A 7 42.22 -30.91 30.59
CA LEU A 7 41.29 -31.52 29.63
C LEU A 7 40.36 -30.48 28.96
N SER A 8 39.93 -29.44 29.67
CA SER A 8 39.07 -28.40 29.08
C SER A 8 39.81 -27.53 28.06
N ILE A 9 41.08 -27.20 28.33
CA ILE A 9 41.90 -26.39 27.42
C ILE A 9 42.21 -27.17 26.14
N LEU A 10 42.53 -28.46 26.25
CA LEU A 10 42.81 -29.31 25.08
C LEU A 10 41.57 -29.45 24.18
N ALA A 11 40.37 -29.59 24.76
CA ALA A 11 39.12 -29.66 24.00
C ALA A 11 38.81 -28.35 23.25
N VAL A 12 39.07 -27.19 23.87
CA VAL A 12 38.87 -25.87 23.23
C VAL A 12 39.89 -25.65 22.09
N VAL A 13 41.14 -26.06 22.26
CA VAL A 13 42.16 -25.96 21.22
C VAL A 13 41.83 -26.88 20.03
N ILE A 14 41.34 -28.10 20.28
CA ILE A 14 40.90 -29.02 19.22
C ILE A 14 39.70 -28.43 18.45
N LEU A 15 38.72 -27.84 19.14
CA LEU A 15 37.57 -27.17 18.50
C LEU A 15 37.99 -26.01 17.60
N LEU A 16 38.93 -25.18 18.05
CA LEU A 16 39.45 -24.05 17.26
C LEU A 16 40.29 -24.51 16.05
N LEU A 17 41.00 -25.63 16.18
CA LEU A 17 41.74 -26.24 15.06
C LEU A 17 40.79 -26.88 14.03
N VAL A 18 39.67 -27.45 14.46
CA VAL A 18 38.65 -27.98 13.53
C VAL A 18 37.96 -26.85 12.75
N GLU A 19 37.65 -25.72 13.39
CA GLU A 19 37.07 -24.56 12.69
C GLU A 19 38.04 -23.92 11.68
N SER A 20 39.34 -23.86 11.98
CA SER A 20 40.34 -23.30 11.07
C SER A 20 40.62 -24.22 9.87
N VAL A 21 40.68 -25.54 10.07
CA VAL A 21 40.86 -26.50 8.96
C VAL A 21 39.62 -26.58 8.06
N LEU A 22 38.41 -26.44 8.60
CA LEU A 22 37.18 -26.37 7.79
C LEU A 22 37.06 -25.06 6.99
N CYS A 23 37.62 -23.96 7.50
CA CYS A 23 37.66 -22.68 6.79
C CYS A 23 38.64 -22.73 5.60
N GLU A 24 39.74 -23.47 5.73
CA GLU A 24 40.76 -23.62 4.68
C GLU A 24 40.37 -24.64 3.59
N TYR A 25 39.68 -25.74 3.96
CA TYR A 25 39.17 -26.70 2.98
C TYR A 25 38.06 -26.15 2.08
N ALA A 26 37.29 -25.15 2.54
CA ALA A 26 36.29 -24.47 1.71
C ALA A 26 36.90 -23.57 0.62
N LEU A 27 38.20 -23.24 0.73
CA LEU A 27 38.90 -22.39 -0.24
C LEU A 27 39.76 -23.17 -1.25
N TYR A 28 40.05 -24.46 -1.01
CA TYR A 28 41.02 -25.22 -1.80
C TYR A 28 40.42 -26.23 -2.81
N SER A 29 39.11 -26.40 -2.88
CA SER A 29 38.45 -27.21 -3.92
C SER A 29 37.81 -26.32 -5.00
N ARG A 30 38.64 -25.64 -5.80
CA ARG A 30 38.25 -25.03 -7.07
C ARG A 30 39.20 -25.50 -8.16
N GLU A 31 38.83 -26.57 -8.85
CA GLU A 31 39.25 -26.74 -10.23
C GLU A 31 38.81 -25.51 -11.06
N PRO A 32 39.56 -25.10 -12.10
CA PRO A 32 39.17 -24.03 -13.00
C PRO A 32 38.08 -24.50 -13.98
N GLY A 33 36.96 -24.99 -13.44
CA GLY A 33 35.69 -25.03 -14.13
C GLY A 33 35.02 -23.66 -14.01
N ILE A 34 34.41 -23.18 -15.08
CA ILE A 34 33.71 -21.89 -15.15
C ILE A 34 32.57 -21.87 -14.12
N ILE A 35 32.85 -21.45 -12.88
CA ILE A 35 31.83 -21.21 -11.86
C ILE A 35 31.20 -19.87 -12.20
N LYS A 36 30.10 -19.92 -12.97
CA LYS A 36 29.17 -18.79 -13.04
C LYS A 36 28.82 -18.42 -11.59
N PRO A 37 28.96 -17.15 -11.18
CA PRO A 37 28.69 -16.77 -9.80
C PRO A 37 27.28 -17.25 -9.44
N ALA A 38 27.17 -18.00 -8.34
CA ALA A 38 25.88 -18.36 -7.77
C ALA A 38 25.11 -17.05 -7.62
N ARG A 39 24.12 -16.88 -8.49
CA ARG A 39 23.29 -15.68 -8.57
C ARG A 39 22.64 -15.57 -7.19
N LYS A 40 23.16 -14.71 -6.32
CA LYS A 40 22.51 -14.36 -5.05
C LYS A 40 21.05 -14.14 -5.42
N ALA A 41 20.16 -15.02 -4.95
CA ALA A 41 18.75 -14.91 -5.27
C ALA A 41 18.34 -13.52 -4.83
N ALA A 42 18.14 -12.61 -5.78
CA ALA A 42 17.73 -11.27 -5.49
C ALA A 42 16.43 -11.42 -4.71
N LYS A 43 16.41 -11.00 -3.44
CA LYS A 43 15.19 -10.86 -2.65
C LYS A 43 14.27 -9.98 -3.50
N THR A 44 13.37 -10.58 -4.27
CA THR A 44 12.47 -9.86 -5.16
C THR A 44 11.46 -9.15 -4.28
N ARG A 45 11.83 -7.94 -3.84
CA ARG A 45 10.93 -6.99 -3.19
C ARG A 45 9.81 -6.72 -4.18
N ARG A 46 8.60 -7.20 -3.88
CA ARG A 46 7.45 -6.95 -4.73
C ARG A 46 6.91 -5.56 -4.43
N THR A 47 6.81 -4.73 -5.47
CA THR A 47 6.11 -3.44 -5.45
C THR A 47 4.73 -3.61 -4.82
N LEU A 48 4.36 -2.70 -3.91
CA LEU A 48 3.03 -2.71 -3.31
C LEU A 48 1.98 -2.38 -4.36
N ARG A 49 0.89 -3.16 -4.36
CA ARG A 49 -0.27 -2.92 -5.23
C ARG A 49 -1.41 -2.34 -4.40
N ALA A 50 -2.36 -1.68 -5.06
CA ALA A 50 -3.59 -1.21 -4.40
C ALA A 50 -4.29 -2.32 -3.62
N SER A 51 -4.36 -3.54 -4.19
CA SER A 51 -4.96 -4.72 -3.55
C SER A 51 -4.32 -5.10 -2.22
N ASP A 52 -3.04 -4.79 -2.01
CA ASP A 52 -2.37 -5.07 -0.73
C ASP A 52 -2.92 -4.20 0.39
N LEU A 53 -3.40 -3.00 0.05
CA LEU A 53 -3.99 -2.01 0.95
C LEU A 53 -5.52 -2.06 0.99
N LYS A 54 -6.17 -2.99 0.28
CA LYS A 54 -7.63 -3.22 0.37
C LYS A 54 -7.92 -4.44 1.23
N THR A 55 -8.97 -4.36 2.05
CA THR A 55 -9.52 -5.56 2.71
C THR A 55 -10.54 -6.23 1.78
N SER A 56 -10.85 -7.51 1.99
CA SER A 56 -11.91 -8.19 1.24
C SER A 56 -13.31 -7.70 1.64
N ASN A 57 -13.47 -7.23 2.88
CA ASN A 57 -14.76 -6.81 3.45
C ASN A 57 -15.06 -5.31 3.31
N TYR A 58 -14.20 -4.51 2.65
CA TYR A 58 -14.39 -3.06 2.54
C TYR A 58 -15.77 -2.66 1.97
N ARG A 59 -16.34 -3.46 1.06
CA ARG A 59 -17.69 -3.24 0.54
C ARG A 59 -18.77 -3.36 1.63
N LYS A 60 -18.65 -4.36 2.51
CA LYS A 60 -19.53 -4.51 3.67
C LYS A 60 -19.34 -3.34 4.63
N THR A 61 -18.09 -2.96 4.91
CA THR A 61 -17.78 -1.80 5.77
C THR A 61 -18.39 -0.51 5.22
N ALA A 62 -18.35 -0.29 3.90
CA ALA A 62 -19.01 0.85 3.27
C ALA A 62 -20.54 0.80 3.47
N SER A 63 -21.14 -0.38 3.31
CA SER A 63 -22.59 -0.59 3.49
C SER A 63 -23.04 -0.37 4.92
N ASP A 64 -22.26 -0.83 5.89
CA ASP A 64 -22.55 -0.69 7.32
C ASP A 64 -22.28 0.75 7.81
N ALA A 65 -21.57 1.56 7.03
CA ALA A 65 -21.16 2.91 7.40
C ALA A 65 -22.07 4.00 6.83
N HIS A 66 -22.67 3.76 5.67
CA HIS A 66 -23.32 4.80 4.88
C HIS A 66 -24.72 4.39 4.45
N SER A 67 -25.70 5.22 4.80
CA SER A 67 -27.08 5.11 4.32
C SER A 67 -27.30 5.77 2.96
N VAL A 68 -26.25 6.35 2.36
CA VAL A 68 -26.30 7.04 1.08
C VAL A 68 -25.11 6.66 0.20
N GLY A 69 -25.34 6.63 -1.10
CA GLY A 69 -24.32 6.55 -2.13
C GLY A 69 -24.49 7.68 -3.13
N TYR A 70 -23.61 7.75 -4.12
CA TYR A 70 -23.57 8.86 -5.07
C TYR A 70 -23.66 8.34 -6.51
N ALA A 71 -24.60 8.91 -7.27
CA ALA A 71 -24.76 8.65 -8.70
C ALA A 71 -24.64 9.97 -9.47
N PRO A 72 -24.33 9.96 -10.77
CA PRO A 72 -24.40 11.18 -11.57
C PRO A 72 -25.82 11.71 -11.66
N SER A 73 -25.97 13.04 -11.66
CA SER A 73 -27.20 13.73 -12.06
C SER A 73 -27.52 13.46 -13.54
N ARG A 74 -28.74 13.79 -13.98
CA ARG A 74 -29.19 13.54 -15.36
C ARG A 74 -28.28 14.20 -16.42
N ASP A 75 -27.67 15.33 -16.10
CA ASP A 75 -26.75 16.05 -16.99
C ASP A 75 -25.28 15.57 -16.87
N GLY A 76 -24.98 14.61 -16.00
CA GLY A 76 -23.62 14.06 -15.77
C GLY A 76 -22.64 15.04 -15.11
N ARG A 77 -23.09 16.24 -14.74
CA ARG A 77 -22.22 17.32 -14.24
C ARG A 77 -22.02 17.28 -12.73
N ARG A 78 -22.96 16.71 -12.00
CA ARG A 78 -22.97 16.68 -10.53
C ARG A 78 -23.21 15.27 -10.04
N ILE A 79 -22.90 15.04 -8.77
CA ILE A 79 -23.42 13.87 -8.06
C ILE A 79 -24.76 14.20 -7.40
N GLN A 80 -25.58 13.17 -7.25
CA GLN A 80 -26.79 13.17 -6.45
C GLN A 80 -26.73 12.03 -5.43
N SER A 81 -27.20 12.30 -4.22
CA SER A 81 -27.30 11.28 -3.18
C SER A 81 -28.39 10.27 -3.50
N VAL A 82 -28.10 9.00 -3.29
CA VAL A 82 -29.01 7.87 -3.48
C VAL A 82 -29.13 7.15 -2.15
N ALA A 83 -30.32 7.16 -1.55
CA ALA A 83 -30.57 6.47 -0.29
C ALA A 83 -30.41 4.95 -0.45
N SER A 84 -29.95 4.28 0.60
CA SER A 84 -29.74 2.82 0.63
C SER A 84 -31.02 2.01 0.42
N SER A 85 -32.19 2.60 0.71
CA SER A 85 -33.51 2.01 0.42
C SER A 85 -33.89 2.07 -1.06
N SER A 86 -33.16 2.82 -1.89
CA SER A 86 -33.45 2.95 -3.31
C SER A 86 -32.91 1.76 -4.10
N SER A 87 -33.68 1.28 -5.08
CA SER A 87 -33.20 0.29 -6.05
C SER A 87 -31.95 0.73 -6.81
N LYS A 88 -31.76 2.05 -6.99
CA LYS A 88 -30.55 2.63 -7.62
C LYS A 88 -29.30 2.49 -6.76
N PHE A 89 -29.42 2.25 -5.45
CA PHE A 89 -28.25 2.05 -4.60
C PHE A 89 -27.55 0.73 -4.90
N ASN A 90 -28.31 -0.31 -5.30
CA ASN A 90 -27.79 -1.64 -5.60
C ASN A 90 -26.83 -1.66 -6.80
N SER A 91 -26.91 -0.66 -7.69
CA SER A 91 -25.99 -0.51 -8.82
C SER A 91 -24.71 0.27 -8.49
N LEU A 92 -24.56 0.77 -7.26
CA LEU A 92 -23.36 1.51 -6.85
C LEU A 92 -22.26 0.57 -6.37
N HIS A 93 -21.02 1.04 -6.47
CA HIS A 93 -19.82 0.31 -6.05
C HIS A 93 -19.17 0.97 -4.86
N ALA A 94 -18.59 0.16 -3.97
CA ALA A 94 -17.77 0.69 -2.90
C ALA A 94 -16.54 1.40 -3.49
N ASP A 95 -16.30 2.61 -3.01
CA ASP A 95 -15.22 3.49 -3.42
C ASP A 95 -14.29 3.80 -2.23
N HIS A 96 -13.01 4.01 -2.55
CA HIS A 96 -12.02 4.55 -1.62
C HIS A 96 -11.84 6.03 -1.94
N ILE A 97 -12.36 6.95 -1.12
CA ILE A 97 -12.28 8.40 -1.35
C ILE A 97 -10.84 8.80 -1.68
N VAL A 98 -9.90 8.50 -0.77
CA VAL A 98 -8.47 8.46 -1.08
C VAL A 98 -8.12 7.09 -1.63
N GLU A 99 -7.65 7.09 -2.87
CA GLU A 99 -7.34 5.90 -3.64
C GLU A 99 -6.17 5.08 -3.09
N ALA A 100 -6.37 3.77 -2.91
CA ALA A 100 -5.34 2.86 -2.42
C ALA A 100 -4.12 2.78 -3.34
N GLN A 101 -4.30 2.93 -4.67
CA GLN A 101 -3.19 2.97 -5.64
C GLN A 101 -2.28 4.18 -5.42
N THR A 102 -2.82 5.32 -4.99
CA THR A 102 -2.03 6.52 -4.71
C THR A 102 -1.06 6.26 -3.56
N VAL A 103 -1.56 5.65 -2.49
CA VAL A 103 -0.75 5.29 -1.32
C VAL A 103 0.25 4.18 -1.65
N ALA A 104 -0.18 3.12 -2.34
CA ALA A 104 0.70 2.01 -2.73
C ALA A 104 1.86 2.47 -3.63
N LYS A 105 1.59 3.40 -4.55
CA LYS A 105 2.62 4.01 -5.40
C LYS A 105 3.63 4.82 -4.58
N ALA A 106 3.15 5.70 -3.70
CA ALA A 106 4.03 6.48 -2.82
C ALA A 106 4.91 5.55 -1.97
N MET A 107 4.32 4.56 -1.29
CA MET A 107 5.05 3.59 -0.49
C MET A 107 6.11 2.84 -1.31
N SER A 108 5.77 2.41 -2.52
CA SER A 108 6.70 1.72 -3.41
C SER A 108 7.87 2.59 -3.88
N ASN A 109 7.61 3.87 -4.18
CA ASN A 109 8.66 4.83 -4.57
C ASN A 109 9.70 5.04 -3.46
N HIS A 110 9.30 4.88 -2.20
CA HIS A 110 10.18 4.97 -1.02
C HIS A 110 10.65 3.61 -0.51
N GLY A 111 10.62 2.57 -1.36
CA GLY A 111 11.21 1.26 -1.06
C GLY A 111 10.41 0.40 -0.07
N VAL A 112 9.20 0.82 0.32
CA VAL A 112 8.31 -0.01 1.14
C VAL A 112 7.73 -1.10 0.26
N SER A 113 7.94 -2.35 0.66
CA SER A 113 7.54 -3.52 -0.12
C SER A 113 6.90 -4.58 0.76
N LYS A 114 6.17 -5.50 0.13
CA LYS A 114 5.69 -6.71 0.79
C LYS A 114 6.80 -7.75 0.75
N SER A 115 7.15 -8.35 1.89
CA SER A 115 8.07 -9.48 1.94
C SER A 115 7.50 -10.66 1.13
N SER A 116 8.36 -11.34 0.38
CA SER A 116 8.02 -12.57 -0.35
C SER A 116 7.63 -13.69 0.62
N SER A 117 6.77 -14.61 0.18
CA SER A 117 6.12 -15.68 0.96
C SER A 117 7.03 -16.59 1.81
N LEU A 118 8.34 -16.65 1.52
CA LEU A 118 9.31 -17.43 2.30
C LEU A 118 9.78 -16.74 3.59
N MET A 119 9.50 -15.45 3.76
CA MET A 119 9.69 -14.72 5.02
C MET A 119 8.42 -13.91 5.31
N GLN A 120 7.37 -14.61 5.75
CA GLN A 120 6.04 -14.04 6.02
C GLN A 120 6.03 -12.92 7.09
N PHE A 121 7.16 -12.62 7.72
CA PHE A 121 7.21 -11.83 8.96
C PHE A 121 7.61 -10.37 8.85
N GLN A 122 7.87 -9.80 7.67
CA GLN A 122 8.27 -8.38 7.61
C GLN A 122 7.64 -7.62 6.43
N SER A 123 6.31 -7.57 6.38
CA SER A 123 5.68 -6.38 5.79
C SER A 123 5.95 -5.21 6.75
N HIS A 124 6.40 -4.07 6.23
CA HIS A 124 6.60 -2.89 7.06
C HIS A 124 5.31 -2.59 7.85
N PRO A 125 5.35 -2.37 9.18
CA PRO A 125 4.14 -2.16 9.99
C PRO A 125 3.21 -1.05 9.45
N ALA A 126 3.80 0.04 8.93
CA ALA A 126 3.11 1.08 8.16
C ALA A 126 2.13 0.57 7.07
N VAL A 127 2.37 -0.59 6.46
CA VAL A 127 1.44 -1.20 5.46
C VAL A 127 0.13 -1.60 6.12
N SER A 128 0.20 -2.22 7.30
CA SER A 128 -0.99 -2.63 8.06
C SER A 128 -1.78 -1.42 8.54
N ASP A 129 -1.09 -0.41 9.08
CA ASP A 129 -1.72 0.80 9.60
C ASP A 129 -2.37 1.63 8.49
N ALA A 130 -1.65 1.83 7.37
CA ALA A 130 -2.19 2.51 6.20
C ALA A 130 -3.41 1.75 5.62
N LYS A 131 -3.36 0.42 5.62
CA LYS A 131 -4.50 -0.42 5.23
C LYS A 131 -5.70 -0.20 6.16
N GLY A 132 -5.49 -0.12 7.47
CA GLY A 132 -6.56 0.21 8.43
C GLY A 132 -7.23 1.54 8.11
N ILE A 133 -6.44 2.59 7.88
CA ILE A 133 -6.94 3.93 7.55
C ILE A 133 -7.71 3.93 6.23
N LEU A 134 -7.16 3.30 5.18
CA LEU A 134 -7.78 3.27 3.85
C LEU A 134 -9.11 2.51 3.82
N ASN A 135 -9.28 1.48 4.67
CA ASN A 135 -10.53 0.71 4.75
C ASN A 135 -11.44 1.16 5.91
N SER A 136 -11.15 2.33 6.52
CA SER A 136 -12.01 2.91 7.53
C SER A 136 -13.30 3.46 6.90
N LYS A 137 -14.38 3.51 7.71
CA LYS A 137 -15.68 4.07 7.31
C LYS A 137 -15.57 5.49 6.72
N ASN A 138 -14.59 6.27 7.18
CA ASN A 138 -14.36 7.66 6.77
C ASN A 138 -13.70 7.80 5.40
N ASN A 139 -13.04 6.74 4.89
CA ASN A 139 -12.45 6.73 3.55
C ASN A 139 -13.26 5.90 2.54
N LEU A 140 -14.37 5.31 2.97
CA LEU A 140 -15.23 4.48 2.14
C LEU A 140 -16.51 5.24 1.79
N ALA A 141 -17.03 5.01 0.59
CA ALA A 141 -18.33 5.53 0.15
C ALA A 141 -18.93 4.58 -0.91
N PHE A 142 -20.16 4.84 -1.35
CA PHE A 142 -20.70 4.24 -2.57
C PHE A 142 -20.73 5.24 -3.71
N LEU A 143 -20.26 4.83 -4.89
CA LEU A 143 -20.19 5.67 -6.08
C LEU A 143 -20.60 4.85 -7.31
N ASP A 144 -21.28 5.50 -8.24
CA ASP A 144 -21.55 4.96 -9.57
C ASP A 144 -20.25 4.50 -10.25
N GLY A 145 -20.28 3.33 -10.90
CA GLY A 145 -19.07 2.71 -11.44
C GLY A 145 -18.39 3.55 -12.52
N LYS A 146 -19.16 4.19 -13.41
CA LYS A 146 -18.58 5.03 -14.46
C LYS A 146 -18.00 6.32 -13.90
N THR A 147 -18.64 6.89 -12.88
CA THR A 147 -18.13 8.04 -12.13
C THR A 147 -16.85 7.69 -11.37
N ASN A 148 -16.79 6.51 -10.76
CA ASN A 148 -15.58 6.00 -10.10
C ASN A 148 -14.42 5.80 -11.10
N ILE A 149 -14.68 5.20 -12.26
CA ILE A 149 -13.68 5.09 -13.33
C ILE A 149 -13.16 6.47 -13.76
N ALA A 150 -14.05 7.45 -13.93
CA ALA A 150 -13.66 8.82 -14.29
C ALA A 150 -12.80 9.47 -13.19
N LYS A 151 -13.18 9.32 -11.91
CA LYS A 151 -12.38 9.75 -10.75
C LYS A 151 -10.98 9.11 -10.78
N GLY A 152 -10.89 7.79 -10.95
CA GLY A 152 -9.61 7.08 -11.02
C GLY A 152 -8.70 7.60 -12.14
N LYS A 153 -9.25 7.89 -13.33
CA LYS A 153 -8.51 8.51 -14.44
C LYS A 153 -8.05 9.93 -14.11
N LEU A 154 -8.91 10.74 -13.50
CA LEU A 154 -8.56 12.09 -13.05
C LEU A 154 -7.41 12.05 -12.04
N CYS A 155 -7.46 11.18 -11.03
CA CYS A 155 -6.39 11.00 -10.04
C CYS A 155 -5.07 10.57 -10.71
N ALA A 156 -5.14 9.63 -11.65
CA ALA A 156 -3.99 9.20 -12.46
C ALA A 156 -3.43 10.33 -13.37
N GLY A 157 -4.12 11.46 -13.51
CA GLY A 157 -3.74 12.55 -14.39
C GLY A 157 -3.94 12.25 -15.87
N GLN A 158 -4.82 11.30 -16.18
CA GLN A 158 -5.17 10.95 -17.54
C GLN A 158 -6.27 11.87 -18.07
N ASN A 159 -6.24 12.15 -19.37
CA ASN A 159 -7.37 12.79 -20.05
C ASN A 159 -8.59 11.87 -19.97
N CYS A 160 -9.70 12.42 -19.50
CA CYS A 160 -10.95 11.70 -19.37
C CYS A 160 -11.99 12.38 -20.25
N ASN A 161 -12.37 11.73 -21.37
CA ASN A 161 -13.44 12.20 -22.24
C ASN A 161 -14.74 11.46 -21.91
N SER A 162 -15.11 11.44 -20.63
CA SER A 162 -16.32 10.78 -20.13
C SER A 162 -17.37 11.81 -19.77
N GLN A 163 -18.65 11.50 -20.07
CA GLN A 163 -19.80 12.29 -19.62
C GLN A 163 -19.85 12.42 -18.08
N ASN A 164 -19.18 11.53 -17.34
CA ASN A 164 -19.14 11.54 -15.88
C ASN A 164 -17.94 12.29 -15.27
N VAL A 165 -17.14 13.00 -16.07
CA VAL A 165 -16.03 13.80 -15.53
C VAL A 165 -16.52 14.91 -14.63
N GLY A 166 -17.64 15.55 -14.99
CA GLY A 166 -18.27 16.57 -14.15
C GLY A 166 -18.67 15.98 -12.79
N ALA A 167 -19.46 14.90 -12.81
CA ALA A 167 -19.83 14.17 -11.61
C ALA A 167 -18.62 13.70 -10.78
N ALA A 168 -17.55 13.22 -11.42
CA ALA A 168 -16.33 12.83 -10.70
C ALA A 168 -15.64 14.01 -10.02
N ARG A 169 -15.54 15.17 -10.68
CA ARG A 169 -14.99 16.40 -10.08
C ARG A 169 -15.86 16.89 -8.92
N ASP A 170 -17.18 16.86 -9.09
CA ASP A 170 -18.14 17.24 -8.06
C ASP A 170 -18.09 16.28 -6.85
N TYR A 171 -17.93 14.98 -7.10
CA TYR A 171 -17.70 13.97 -6.07
C TYR A 171 -16.42 14.27 -5.27
N MET A 172 -15.30 14.50 -5.96
CA MET A 172 -14.03 14.84 -5.32
C MET A 172 -14.14 16.13 -4.52
N ARG A 173 -14.83 17.16 -5.04
CA ARG A 173 -15.08 18.40 -4.31
C ARG A 173 -15.89 18.16 -3.04
N THR A 174 -17.00 17.42 -3.14
CA THR A 174 -17.87 17.09 -2.00
C THR A 174 -17.12 16.35 -0.90
N HIS A 175 -16.22 15.44 -1.27
CA HIS A 175 -15.47 14.61 -0.32
C HIS A 175 -14.09 15.17 0.03
N SER A 176 -13.78 16.43 -0.31
CA SER A 176 -12.44 16.97 -0.11
C SER A 176 -12.04 17.03 1.36
N ALA A 177 -12.97 17.36 2.26
CA ALA A 177 -12.70 17.41 3.69
C ALA A 177 -12.35 16.01 4.25
N GLN A 178 -13.10 14.98 3.84
CA GLN A 178 -12.82 13.59 4.22
C GLN A 178 -11.47 13.12 3.66
N ALA A 179 -11.18 13.44 2.39
CA ALA A 179 -9.89 13.11 1.78
C ALA A 179 -8.71 13.75 2.51
N GLN A 180 -8.85 15.02 2.93
CA GLN A 180 -7.83 15.72 3.71
C GLN A 180 -7.68 15.14 5.13
N SER A 181 -8.77 14.70 5.75
CA SER A 181 -8.73 14.00 7.05
C SER A 181 -8.00 12.66 6.93
N THR A 182 -8.37 11.82 5.96
CA THR A 182 -7.68 10.55 5.68
C THR A 182 -6.20 10.78 5.36
N SER A 183 -5.89 11.79 4.55
CA SER A 183 -4.51 12.13 4.22
C SER A 183 -3.70 12.50 5.46
N ARG A 184 -4.27 13.26 6.41
CA ARG A 184 -3.59 13.60 7.67
C ARG A 184 -3.35 12.38 8.56
N GLN A 185 -4.29 11.45 8.62
CA GLN A 185 -4.11 10.18 9.34
C GLN A 185 -2.98 9.37 8.73
N LEU A 186 -2.96 9.25 7.39
CA LEU A 186 -1.88 8.58 6.66
C LEU A 186 -0.52 9.26 6.90
N GLN A 187 -0.46 10.59 6.84
CA GLN A 187 0.77 11.35 7.14
C GLN A 187 1.29 11.04 8.54
N LYS A 188 0.43 11.16 9.56
CA LYS A 188 0.79 10.84 10.95
C LYS A 188 1.35 9.42 11.08
N THR A 189 0.70 8.44 10.45
CA THR A 189 1.17 7.06 10.42
C THR A 189 2.54 6.95 9.75
N PHE A 190 2.72 7.49 8.55
CA PHE A 190 3.99 7.40 7.84
C PHE A 190 5.12 8.11 8.58
N ASP A 191 4.86 9.28 9.15
CA ASP A 191 5.84 10.03 9.93
C ASP A 191 6.25 9.27 11.20
N SER A 192 5.30 8.61 11.90
CA SER A 192 5.62 7.75 13.05
C SER A 192 6.45 6.51 12.70
N HIS A 193 6.42 6.10 11.43
CA HIS A 193 7.21 5.00 10.89
C HIS A 193 8.52 5.47 10.23
N GLY A 194 8.87 6.76 10.34
CA GLY A 194 10.08 7.32 9.71
C GLY A 194 9.99 7.47 8.18
N LEU A 195 8.79 7.40 7.61
CA LEU A 195 8.52 7.42 6.16
C LEU A 195 8.07 8.81 5.68
N SER A 196 8.80 9.86 6.05
CA SER A 196 8.43 11.26 5.74
C SER A 196 8.35 11.55 4.22
N GLY A 197 9.11 10.81 3.41
CA GLY A 197 8.99 10.83 1.95
C GLY A 197 7.62 10.33 1.46
N VAL A 198 7.12 9.23 2.02
CA VAL A 198 5.78 8.69 1.72
C VAL A 198 4.70 9.67 2.18
N SER A 199 4.84 10.20 3.41
CA SER A 199 3.93 11.20 3.97
C SER A 199 3.76 12.40 3.02
N ARG A 200 4.88 12.95 2.54
CA ARG A 200 4.90 14.06 1.58
C ARG A 200 4.25 13.72 0.25
N ASP A 201 4.56 12.56 -0.34
CA ASP A 201 4.03 12.15 -1.64
C ASP A 201 2.52 11.90 -1.58
N VAL A 202 2.02 11.28 -0.52
CA VAL A 202 0.58 11.07 -0.30
C VAL A 202 -0.13 12.41 -0.13
N ARG A 203 0.40 13.32 0.69
CA ARG A 203 -0.15 14.67 0.86
C ARG A 203 -0.23 15.41 -0.47
N ASN A 204 0.85 15.41 -1.24
CA ASN A 204 0.93 16.09 -2.53
C ASN A 204 -0.04 15.49 -3.55
N ALA A 205 -0.15 14.16 -3.60
CA ALA A 205 -1.08 13.48 -4.49
C ALA A 205 -2.54 13.80 -4.14
N VAL A 206 -2.93 13.71 -2.86
CA VAL A 206 -4.29 14.06 -2.41
C VAL A 206 -4.60 15.53 -2.70
N ASN A 207 -3.67 16.45 -2.42
CA ASN A 207 -3.85 17.86 -2.72
C ASN A 207 -4.05 18.10 -4.22
N LYS A 208 -3.22 17.45 -5.05
CA LYS A 208 -3.31 17.53 -6.51
C LYS A 208 -4.67 17.00 -6.99
N ASP A 209 -5.04 15.80 -6.59
CA ASP A 209 -6.27 15.13 -7.00
C ASP A 209 -7.50 15.96 -6.63
N PHE A 210 -7.61 16.37 -5.37
CA PHE A 210 -8.77 17.10 -4.87
C PHE A 210 -8.76 18.61 -5.22
N SER A 211 -7.63 19.15 -5.72
CA SER A 211 -7.63 20.47 -6.38
C SER A 211 -8.25 20.44 -7.78
N ARG A 212 -8.19 19.31 -8.49
CA ARG A 212 -8.81 19.15 -9.82
C ARG A 212 -10.33 19.20 -9.76
N GLY A 213 -10.93 18.90 -8.61
CA GLY A 213 -12.36 19.10 -8.36
C GLY A 213 -12.78 20.57 -8.19
N ARG A 214 -11.82 21.50 -8.03
CA ARG A 214 -12.08 22.93 -7.81
C ARG A 214 -11.94 23.81 -9.06
N ARG A 215 -11.35 23.29 -10.15
CA ARG A 215 -11.19 24.04 -11.41
C ARG A 215 -12.39 23.75 -12.33
N LEU A 216 -13.22 24.78 -12.58
CA LEU A 216 -14.21 24.81 -13.66
C LEU A 216 -13.54 25.32 -14.92
#